data_AF-A0A8H5LXN8-F1
#
_entry.id   AF-A0A8H5LXN8-F1
#
_cell.length_a   1.000
_cell.length_b   1.000
_cell.length_c   1.000
_cell.angle_alpha   90.00
_cell.angle_beta   90.00
_cell.angle_gamma   90.00
#
_symmetry.space_group_name_H-M   'P 1'
#
loop_
_entity.id
_entity.type
_entity.pdbx_description
1 polymer ?
#
loop_
_entity_poly.entity_id
_entity_poly.type
_entity_poly.pdbx_seq_one_letter_code
_entity_poly.pdbx_strand_id
1 'polypeptide(L)'
;MDNDDASKPTPTEPAAMASNKPRPKLDLSSEIKPGERRRGKTMFGLVLGTLNKAKIEDKERNASEAAKKRQMIEQRLQIKLRKETDSVRRAEEAKKDKTAANRKEEELQLKDSIYKLRRTRLSLLANFLCTSDKIPEEDSDPTPTSADPLAPPPRSHPPPLYYLPAILTPAQEAFIKKRKEAVTEAAEKEWQYFREERTTGIEEIHQLRQRVAEEEAKKKARGGGDDDAEMDVEGDNANHGRDQDNSADQGTSHSHTNGTNGRSHSAENKEDKEGDSGKPAEPEAESMSMDVDESAAPAPAAGADAGTGAAGTELATGTGEGSTTTTEKDGTPAAASASAPTSEKKDTGAMQADDDEAVEY
;
A
#
# COMPACT_ATOMS: atom_id res chain seq x y z
N MET A 1 -5.04 -17.53 28.58
CA MET A 1 -5.33 -16.34 27.76
C MET A 1 -5.66 -16.76 26.33
N ASP A 2 -6.56 -17.73 26.19
CA ASP A 2 -7.94 -17.54 25.74
C ASP A 2 -8.18 -16.30 24.87
N ASN A 3 -8.29 -16.53 23.57
CA ASN A 3 -9.08 -15.71 22.64
C ASN A 3 -9.68 -16.66 21.59
N ASP A 4 -10.74 -17.33 22.00
CA ASP A 4 -11.72 -17.97 21.11
C ASP A 4 -12.42 -16.87 20.29
N ASP A 5 -11.97 -16.66 19.06
CA ASP A 5 -12.67 -15.81 18.10
C ASP A 5 -13.80 -16.60 17.42
N ALA A 6 -15.00 -16.38 17.93
CA ALA A 6 -16.24 -17.00 17.52
C ALA A 6 -16.70 -16.45 16.16
N SER A 7 -16.38 -17.16 15.07
CA SER A 7 -17.04 -16.98 13.78
C SER A 7 -18.51 -17.43 13.85
N LYS A 8 -19.43 -16.46 13.95
CA LYS A 8 -20.87 -16.68 13.78
C LYS A 8 -21.21 -16.72 12.28
N PRO A 9 -21.80 -17.81 11.74
CA PRO A 9 -22.50 -17.75 10.45
C PRO A 9 -23.89 -17.16 10.66
N THR A 10 -24.23 -16.13 9.89
CA THR A 10 -25.60 -15.58 9.78
C THR A 10 -26.37 -16.30 8.68
N PRO A 11 -27.48 -17.01 8.98
CA PRO A 11 -28.42 -17.50 7.97
C PRO A 11 -29.64 -16.57 7.94
N THR A 12 -29.82 -15.80 6.88
CA THR A 12 -31.09 -15.10 6.63
C THR A 12 -31.30 -14.93 5.13
N GLU A 13 -31.65 -16.03 4.47
CA GLU A 13 -32.37 -15.98 3.20
C GLU A 13 -33.88 -15.94 3.51
N PRO A 14 -34.62 -14.91 3.05
CA PRO A 14 -36.06 -14.91 3.18
C PRO A 14 -36.70 -15.84 2.15
N ALA A 15 -37.28 -16.92 2.69
CA ALA A 15 -38.40 -17.70 2.20
C ALA A 15 -39.07 -17.19 0.90
N ALA A 16 -38.97 -18.02 -0.14
CA ALA A 16 -39.85 -18.03 -1.30
C ALA A 16 -41.32 -18.19 -0.85
N MET A 17 -42.06 -17.09 -0.81
CA MET A 17 -43.51 -17.08 -0.61
C MET A 17 -44.23 -17.15 -1.96
N ALA A 18 -44.78 -18.33 -2.20
CA ALA A 18 -46.13 -18.57 -2.72
C ALA A 18 -46.58 -17.83 -3.99
N SER A 19 -46.74 -18.63 -5.05
CA SER A 19 -47.55 -18.36 -6.24
C SER A 19 -48.96 -17.83 -5.88
N ASN A 20 -49.16 -16.53 -6.04
CA ASN A 20 -50.48 -15.91 -5.94
C ASN A 20 -51.25 -16.09 -7.25
N LYS A 21 -52.12 -17.11 -7.30
CA LYS A 21 -53.14 -17.26 -8.34
C LYS A 21 -54.07 -16.03 -8.29
N PRO A 22 -54.23 -15.25 -9.39
CA PRO A 22 -55.07 -14.07 -9.38
C PRO A 22 -56.53 -14.48 -9.20
N ARG A 23 -57.14 -14.04 -8.09
CA ARG A 23 -58.59 -14.17 -7.88
C ARG A 23 -59.30 -13.28 -8.91
N PRO A 24 -60.33 -13.77 -9.61
CA PRO A 24 -61.11 -12.94 -10.53
C PRO A 24 -61.72 -11.78 -9.74
N LYS A 25 -61.27 -10.56 -10.05
CA LYS A 25 -61.80 -9.32 -9.48
C LYS A 25 -63.24 -9.17 -9.97
N LEU A 26 -64.19 -9.18 -9.04
CA LEU A 26 -65.59 -8.86 -9.30
C LEU A 26 -65.65 -7.39 -9.73
N ASP A 27 -65.88 -7.15 -11.02
CA ASP A 27 -65.93 -5.82 -11.60
C ASP A 27 -67.26 -5.15 -11.24
N LEU A 28 -67.26 -4.43 -10.11
CA LEU A 28 -68.40 -3.65 -9.58
C LEU A 28 -68.68 -2.37 -10.39
N SER A 29 -68.01 -2.18 -11.53
CA SER A 29 -68.14 -0.98 -12.36
C SER A 29 -69.23 -1.10 -13.44
N SER A 30 -69.73 -2.30 -13.73
CA SER A 30 -70.66 -2.56 -14.83
C SER A 30 -72.16 -2.45 -14.51
N GLU A 31 -72.54 -2.15 -13.26
CA GLU A 31 -73.96 -2.13 -12.85
C GLU A 31 -74.43 -0.78 -12.27
N ILE A 32 -73.88 0.33 -12.77
CA ILE A 32 -74.42 1.67 -12.50
C ILE A 32 -75.13 2.17 -13.76
N LYS A 33 -76.42 1.81 -13.84
CA LYS A 33 -77.39 2.40 -14.77
C LYS A 33 -77.38 3.94 -14.67
N PRO A 34 -77.47 4.68 -15.79
CA PRO A 34 -77.51 6.12 -15.79
C PRO A 34 -78.94 6.59 -15.47
N GLY A 35 -79.29 6.69 -14.21
CA GLY A 35 -80.59 7.23 -13.82
C GLY A 35 -80.83 7.17 -12.33
N GLU A 36 -81.03 8.34 -11.72
CA GLU A 36 -81.57 8.53 -10.37
C GLU A 36 -80.71 7.95 -9.23
N ARG A 37 -79.98 8.76 -8.46
CA ARG A 37 -80.55 9.57 -7.38
C ARG A 37 -79.55 10.63 -6.91
N ARG A 38 -79.91 11.90 -7.11
CA ARG A 38 -79.29 13.08 -6.48
C ARG A 38 -79.65 13.21 -4.99
N ARG A 39 -79.47 12.19 -4.16
CA ARG A 39 -79.78 12.32 -2.71
C ARG A 39 -78.92 11.41 -1.86
N GLY A 40 -77.70 11.86 -1.60
CA GLY A 40 -76.78 11.15 -0.72
C GLY A 40 -75.34 11.37 -1.14
N LYS A 41 -74.89 12.64 -1.17
CA LYS A 41 -73.49 12.93 -0.91
C LYS A 41 -73.28 12.48 0.54
N THR A 42 -73.02 11.19 0.72
CA THR A 42 -72.69 10.61 2.02
C THR A 42 -71.57 11.46 2.58
N MET A 43 -71.61 11.79 3.87
CA MET A 43 -70.59 12.63 4.51
C MET A 43 -69.16 12.17 4.16
N PHE A 44 -68.99 10.87 3.91
CA PHE A 44 -67.76 10.26 3.40
C PHE A 44 -67.32 10.78 2.02
N GLY A 45 -68.23 10.98 1.06
CA GLY A 45 -67.90 11.56 -0.25
C GLY A 45 -67.53 13.05 -0.19
N LEU A 46 -68.04 13.79 0.81
CA LEU A 46 -67.57 15.14 1.12
C LEU A 46 -66.16 15.11 1.73
N VAL A 47 -65.89 14.21 2.67
CA VAL A 47 -64.55 14.03 3.26
C VAL A 47 -63.54 13.56 2.22
N LEU A 48 -63.89 12.63 1.33
CA LEU A 48 -63.01 12.17 0.25
C LEU A 48 -62.80 13.28 -0.80
N GLY A 49 -63.84 14.07 -1.09
CA GLY A 49 -63.78 15.21 -1.98
C GLY A 49 -62.91 16.36 -1.43
N THR A 50 -62.99 16.65 -0.13
CA THR A 50 -62.12 17.62 0.53
C THR A 50 -60.70 17.10 0.68
N LEU A 51 -60.50 15.79 0.90
CA LEU A 51 -59.18 15.16 0.91
C LEU A 51 -58.51 15.25 -0.48
N ASN A 52 -59.26 14.96 -1.54
CA ASN A 52 -58.76 15.08 -2.91
C ASN A 52 -58.54 16.53 -3.32
N LYS A 53 -59.41 17.46 -2.90
CA LYS A 53 -59.22 18.90 -3.15
C LYS A 53 -58.01 19.45 -2.37
N ALA A 54 -57.82 19.05 -1.12
CA ALA A 54 -56.62 19.38 -0.35
C ALA A 54 -55.36 18.77 -0.98
N LYS A 55 -55.44 17.55 -1.53
CA LYS A 55 -54.30 16.93 -2.25
C LYS A 55 -54.00 17.62 -3.59
N ILE A 56 -55.01 18.13 -4.30
CA ILE A 56 -54.82 18.90 -5.54
C ILE A 56 -54.26 20.29 -5.22
N GLU A 57 -54.81 20.98 -4.21
CA GLU A 57 -54.31 22.28 -3.78
C GLU A 57 -52.90 22.17 -3.18
N ASP A 58 -52.58 21.08 -2.47
CA ASP A 58 -51.22 20.78 -2.00
C ASP A 58 -50.28 20.45 -3.16
N LYS A 59 -50.75 19.75 -4.19
CA LYS A 59 -49.99 19.59 -5.45
C LYS A 59 -49.80 20.91 -6.18
N GLU A 60 -50.77 21.80 -6.21
CA GLU A 60 -50.66 23.13 -6.82
C GLU A 60 -49.74 24.04 -6.01
N ARG A 61 -49.80 23.99 -4.67
CA ARG A 61 -48.85 24.71 -3.79
C ARG A 61 -47.44 24.14 -3.87
N ASN A 62 -47.29 22.83 -4.01
CA ASN A 62 -46.01 22.18 -4.27
C ASN A 62 -45.55 22.37 -5.74
N ALA A 63 -46.45 22.71 -6.66
CA ALA A 63 -46.13 23.13 -8.02
C ALA A 63 -45.87 24.64 -8.13
N SER A 64 -46.19 25.42 -7.10
CA SER A 64 -45.89 26.84 -7.04
C SER A 64 -44.39 27.07 -7.23
N GLU A 65 -44.06 28.18 -7.89
CA GLU A 65 -42.67 28.55 -8.17
C GLU A 65 -41.78 28.58 -6.92
N ALA A 66 -42.35 28.89 -5.75
CA ALA A 66 -41.65 28.85 -4.47
C ALA A 66 -41.19 27.42 -4.09
N ALA A 67 -42.02 26.41 -4.32
CA ALA A 67 -41.66 25.01 -4.05
C ALA A 67 -40.64 24.49 -5.06
N LYS A 68 -40.76 24.87 -6.35
CA LYS A 68 -39.74 24.58 -7.36
C LYS A 68 -38.38 25.21 -7.02
N LYS A 69 -38.38 26.46 -6.53
CA LYS A 69 -37.15 27.14 -6.07
C LYS A 69 -36.54 26.41 -4.87
N ARG A 70 -37.33 25.97 -3.89
CA ARG A 70 -36.86 25.14 -2.77
C ARG A 70 -36.23 23.83 -3.26
N GLN A 71 -36.88 23.12 -4.16
CA GLN A 71 -36.35 21.88 -4.74
C GLN A 71 -35.03 22.12 -5.49
N MET A 72 -34.91 23.20 -6.28
CA MET A 72 -33.66 23.54 -6.97
C MET A 72 -32.52 23.86 -5.99
N ILE A 73 -32.82 24.57 -4.89
CA ILE A 73 -31.81 24.88 -3.86
C ILE A 73 -31.36 23.59 -3.16
N GLU A 74 -32.31 22.73 -2.77
CA GLU A 74 -32.00 21.45 -2.13
C GLU A 74 -31.21 20.52 -3.05
N GLN A 75 -31.56 20.45 -4.34
CA GLN A 75 -30.78 19.71 -5.34
C GLN A 75 -29.36 20.26 -5.47
N ARG A 76 -29.19 21.59 -5.54
CA ARG A 76 -27.87 22.22 -5.57
C ARG A 76 -27.07 21.88 -4.32
N LEU A 77 -27.69 21.92 -3.14
CA LEU A 77 -27.05 21.56 -1.87
C LEU A 77 -26.62 20.09 -1.85
N GLN A 78 -27.50 19.16 -2.24
CA GLN A 78 -27.15 17.74 -2.32
C GLN A 78 -26.01 17.47 -3.31
N ILE A 79 -26.00 18.16 -4.45
CA ILE A 79 -24.90 18.07 -5.43
C ILE A 79 -23.60 18.60 -4.82
N LYS A 80 -23.63 19.72 -4.09
CA LYS A 80 -22.45 20.25 -3.38
C LYS A 80 -21.93 19.25 -2.34
N LEU A 81 -22.80 18.75 -1.46
CA LEU A 81 -22.42 17.77 -0.44
C LEU A 81 -21.82 16.50 -1.04
N ARG A 82 -22.38 15.97 -2.14
CA ARG A 82 -21.81 14.81 -2.85
C ARG A 82 -20.44 15.14 -3.44
N LYS A 83 -20.28 16.30 -4.09
CA LYS A 83 -19.00 16.75 -4.66
C LYS A 83 -17.92 16.94 -3.58
N GLU A 84 -18.26 17.53 -2.45
CA GLU A 84 -17.37 17.73 -1.31
C GLU A 84 -16.96 16.39 -0.69
N THR A 85 -17.92 15.49 -0.44
CA THR A 85 -17.66 14.15 0.08
C THR A 85 -16.73 13.35 -0.84
N ASP A 86 -17.01 13.37 -2.15
CA ASP A 86 -16.16 12.71 -3.15
C ASP A 86 -14.77 13.36 -3.25
N SER A 87 -14.69 14.68 -3.08
CA SER A 87 -13.42 15.42 -3.08
C SER A 87 -12.55 15.02 -1.90
N VAL A 88 -13.13 14.95 -0.69
CA VAL A 88 -12.45 14.50 0.52
C VAL A 88 -11.98 13.05 0.35
N ARG A 89 -12.83 12.16 -0.18
CA ARG A 89 -12.45 10.76 -0.43
C ARG A 89 -11.27 10.63 -1.38
N ARG A 90 -11.27 11.34 -2.52
CA ARG A 90 -10.15 11.32 -3.47
C ARG A 90 -8.87 11.91 -2.89
N ALA A 91 -8.97 12.97 -2.08
CA ALA A 91 -7.81 13.56 -1.42
C ALA A 91 -7.18 12.59 -0.40
N GLU A 92 -8.00 11.84 0.35
CA GLU A 92 -7.51 10.80 1.25
C GLU A 92 -6.87 9.63 0.50
N GLU A 93 -7.45 9.20 -0.62
CA GLU A 93 -6.88 8.17 -1.50
C GLU A 93 -5.53 8.61 -2.08
N ALA A 94 -5.40 9.85 -2.58
CA ALA A 94 -4.14 10.40 -3.05
C ALA A 94 -3.07 10.45 -1.93
N LYS A 95 -3.47 10.82 -0.70
CA LYS A 95 -2.54 10.77 0.45
C LYS A 95 -2.08 9.34 0.75
N LYS A 96 -2.97 8.36 0.67
CA LYS A 96 -2.63 6.93 0.85
C LYS A 96 -1.66 6.46 -0.23
N ASP A 97 -1.95 6.75 -1.50
CA ASP A 97 -1.09 6.42 -2.64
C ASP A 97 0.32 7.03 -2.48
N LYS A 98 0.42 8.27 -2.02
CA LYS A 98 1.70 8.93 -1.72
C LYS A 98 2.50 8.18 -0.64
N THR A 99 1.86 7.82 0.47
CA THR A 99 2.54 7.05 1.53
C THR A 99 2.91 5.64 1.09
N ALA A 100 2.09 5.01 0.24
CA ALA A 100 2.36 3.69 -0.31
C ALA A 100 3.55 3.72 -1.28
N ALA A 101 3.65 4.75 -2.14
CA ALA A 101 4.79 4.94 -3.03
C ALA A 101 6.11 5.05 -2.26
N ASN A 102 6.14 5.88 -1.21
CA ASN A 102 7.34 6.04 -0.37
C ASN A 102 7.72 4.73 0.33
N ARG A 103 6.75 4.01 0.89
CA ARG A 103 6.99 2.72 1.56
C ARG A 103 7.58 1.68 0.60
N LYS A 104 7.05 1.60 -0.63
CA LYS A 104 7.56 0.69 -1.66
C LYS A 104 8.98 1.05 -2.08
N GLU A 105 9.28 2.34 -2.19
CA GLU A 105 10.63 2.82 -2.53
C GLU A 105 11.67 2.45 -1.45
N GLU A 106 11.35 2.68 -0.18
CA GLU A 106 12.21 2.30 0.95
C GLU A 106 12.45 0.78 1.00
N GLU A 107 11.40 -0.02 0.76
CA GLU A 107 11.51 -1.48 0.72
C GLU A 107 12.42 -1.94 -0.45
N LEU A 108 12.27 -1.33 -1.62
CA LEU A 108 13.08 -1.64 -2.80
C LEU A 108 14.55 -1.27 -2.57
N GLN A 109 14.84 -0.13 -1.92
CA GLN A 109 16.20 0.25 -1.52
C GLN A 109 16.79 -0.73 -0.49
N LEU A 110 16.01 -1.16 0.50
CA LEU A 110 16.46 -2.15 1.47
C LEU A 110 16.79 -3.48 0.79
N LYS A 111 15.91 -3.98 -0.09
CA LYS A 111 16.15 -5.20 -0.88
C LYS A 111 17.42 -5.07 -1.72
N ASP A 112 17.60 -3.96 -2.43
CA ASP A 112 18.81 -3.70 -3.24
C ASP A 112 20.10 -3.81 -2.40
N SER A 113 20.10 -3.20 -1.21
CA SER A 113 21.24 -3.29 -0.28
C SER A 113 21.54 -4.73 0.16
N ILE A 114 20.50 -5.54 0.43
CA ILE A 114 20.64 -6.95 0.84
C ILE A 114 21.22 -7.79 -0.30
N TYR A 115 20.69 -7.67 -1.52
CA TYR A 115 21.17 -8.43 -2.67
C TYR A 115 22.61 -8.04 -3.04
N LYS A 116 22.97 -6.75 -2.98
CA LYS A 116 24.36 -6.29 -3.16
C LYS A 116 25.30 -6.88 -2.10
N LEU A 117 24.89 -6.90 -0.83
CA LEU A 117 25.66 -7.49 0.25
C LEU A 117 25.83 -9.01 0.05
N ARG A 118 24.77 -9.73 -0.34
CA ARG A 118 24.84 -11.18 -0.59
C ARG A 118 25.78 -11.50 -1.74
N ARG A 119 25.65 -10.81 -2.88
CA ARG A 119 26.50 -11.02 -4.05
C ARG A 119 27.98 -10.82 -3.76
N THR A 120 28.33 -9.81 -2.96
CA THR A 120 29.73 -9.57 -2.58
C THR A 120 30.22 -10.56 -1.52
N ARG A 121 29.44 -10.74 -0.44
CA ARG A 121 29.84 -11.54 0.71
C ARG A 121 29.88 -13.04 0.42
N LEU A 122 28.88 -13.59 -0.26
CA LEU A 122 28.82 -15.04 -0.53
C LEU A 122 29.89 -15.46 -1.52
N SER A 123 30.14 -14.67 -2.56
CA SER A 123 31.26 -14.91 -3.49
C SER A 123 32.62 -14.89 -2.78
N LEU A 124 32.80 -14.03 -1.77
CA LEU A 124 34.01 -14.02 -0.95
C LEU A 124 34.10 -15.28 -0.07
N LEU A 125 33.02 -15.65 0.61
CA LEU A 125 32.97 -16.82 1.51
C LEU A 125 33.12 -18.15 0.77
N ALA A 126 32.69 -18.23 -0.49
CA ALA A 126 32.84 -19.43 -1.32
C ALA A 126 34.30 -19.87 -1.51
N ASN A 127 35.27 -18.97 -1.25
CA ASN A 127 36.71 -19.28 -1.26
C ASN A 127 37.20 -20.06 -0.02
N PHE A 128 36.43 -20.17 1.06
CA PHE A 128 36.86 -20.72 2.36
C PHE A 128 36.10 -21.99 2.72
N LEU A 129 36.77 -23.01 3.28
CA LEU A 129 36.06 -24.17 3.82
C LEU A 129 35.29 -23.79 5.09
N CYS A 130 34.11 -24.37 5.26
CA CYS A 130 33.28 -24.21 6.45
C CYS A 130 33.36 -25.49 7.30
N THR A 131 33.34 -25.36 8.62
CA THR A 131 33.29 -26.51 9.56
C THR A 131 32.06 -27.40 9.37
N SER A 132 31.02 -26.90 8.70
CA SER A 132 29.80 -27.64 8.39
C SER A 132 29.82 -28.31 7.01
N ASP A 133 30.85 -28.08 6.20
CA ASP A 133 30.95 -28.67 4.87
C ASP A 133 31.19 -30.19 4.95
N LYS A 134 30.46 -30.95 4.13
CA LYS A 134 30.67 -32.39 3.95
C LYS A 134 31.38 -32.59 2.62
N ILE A 135 32.68 -32.88 2.66
CA ILE A 135 33.51 -33.10 1.48
C ILE A 135 33.51 -34.61 1.19
N PRO A 136 32.89 -35.08 0.10
CA PRO A 136 32.97 -36.49 -0.27
C PRO A 136 34.41 -36.83 -0.67
N GLU A 137 34.90 -37.99 -0.22
CA GLU A 137 36.14 -38.58 -0.73
C GLU A 137 35.92 -39.05 -2.18
N GLU A 138 36.96 -39.03 -3.03
CA GLU A 138 36.86 -39.23 -4.49
C GLU A 138 36.13 -40.53 -4.91
N ASP A 139 36.07 -41.54 -4.04
CA ASP A 139 35.46 -42.84 -4.32
C ASP A 139 34.00 -42.98 -3.83
N SER A 140 33.44 -41.97 -3.15
CA SER A 140 32.07 -42.01 -2.65
C SER A 140 31.09 -41.43 -3.68
N ASP A 141 30.05 -42.21 -4.02
CA ASP A 141 28.99 -41.79 -4.94
C ASP A 141 28.49 -40.36 -4.62
N PRO A 142 28.34 -39.50 -5.64
CA PRO A 142 27.98 -38.10 -5.44
C PRO A 142 26.57 -38.01 -4.87
N THR A 143 26.47 -37.92 -3.55
CA THR A 143 25.20 -37.59 -2.90
C THR A 143 24.79 -36.20 -3.36
N PRO A 144 23.57 -36.01 -3.88
CA PRO A 144 23.12 -34.71 -4.32
C PRO A 144 23.15 -33.80 -3.10
N THR A 145 24.10 -32.87 -3.07
CA THR A 145 24.17 -31.82 -2.05
C THR A 145 23.04 -30.84 -2.36
N SER A 146 21.82 -31.29 -2.11
CA SER A 146 20.56 -30.59 -2.40
C SER A 146 20.26 -29.62 -1.26
N ALA A 147 21.14 -28.64 -1.09
CA ALA A 147 20.86 -27.45 -0.32
C ALA A 147 21.13 -26.27 -1.23
N ASP A 148 20.18 -25.35 -1.31
CA ASP A 148 20.32 -24.05 -1.96
C ASP A 148 21.72 -23.46 -1.64
N PRO A 149 22.59 -23.20 -2.64
CA PRO A 149 23.95 -22.74 -2.40
C PRO A 149 24.01 -21.36 -1.74
N LEU A 150 22.89 -20.62 -1.73
CA LEU A 150 22.75 -19.33 -1.08
C LEU A 150 22.22 -19.43 0.36
N ALA A 151 21.74 -20.62 0.77
CA ALA A 151 21.23 -20.81 2.12
C ALA A 151 22.37 -20.63 3.14
N PRO A 152 22.15 -19.84 4.20
CA PRO A 152 23.14 -19.71 5.25
C PRO A 152 23.39 -21.08 5.88
N PRO A 153 24.64 -21.39 6.29
CA PRO A 153 24.92 -22.62 7.01
C PRO A 153 24.00 -22.76 8.23
N PRO A 154 23.60 -23.99 8.58
CA PRO A 154 22.75 -24.22 9.75
C PRO A 154 23.41 -23.59 10.98
N ARG A 155 22.61 -22.88 11.78
CA ARG A 155 23.08 -22.23 13.01
C ARG A 155 23.44 -23.32 14.01
N SER A 156 24.71 -23.68 14.08
CA SER A 156 25.26 -24.55 15.11
C SER A 156 25.78 -23.74 16.29
N HIS A 157 25.84 -24.36 17.47
CA HIS A 157 26.62 -23.91 18.61
C HIS A 157 27.76 -24.91 18.82
N PRO A 158 29.03 -24.54 18.58
CA PRO A 158 29.55 -23.19 18.26
C PRO A 158 29.23 -22.72 16.83
N PRO A 159 29.29 -21.39 16.56
CA PRO A 159 29.09 -20.83 15.23
C PRO A 159 30.04 -21.45 14.20
N PRO A 160 29.58 -21.67 12.95
CA PRO A 160 30.45 -22.19 11.90
C PRO A 160 31.65 -21.28 11.64
N LEU A 161 32.82 -21.89 11.54
CA LEU A 161 34.07 -21.19 11.25
C LEU A 161 34.42 -21.37 9.77
N TYR A 162 34.76 -20.26 9.11
CA TYR A 162 35.31 -20.26 7.77
C TYR A 162 36.84 -20.20 7.87
N TYR A 163 37.52 -21.15 7.25
CA TYR A 163 38.97 -21.24 7.28
C TYR A 163 39.51 -21.68 5.91
N LEU A 164 40.76 -21.35 5.65
CA LEU A 164 41.47 -21.78 4.45
C LEU A 164 42.78 -22.45 4.89
N PRO A 165 42.91 -23.78 4.77
CA PRO A 165 44.16 -24.47 5.02
C PRO A 165 45.29 -23.93 4.15
N ALA A 166 46.52 -23.90 4.69
CA ALA A 166 47.70 -23.49 3.93
C ALA A 166 48.03 -24.46 2.78
N ILE A 167 47.65 -25.74 2.93
CA ILE A 167 47.80 -26.78 1.91
C ILE A 167 46.43 -27.42 1.73
N LEU A 168 45.87 -27.31 0.53
CA LEU A 168 44.59 -27.92 0.17
C LEU A 168 44.81 -29.31 -0.43
N THR A 169 43.92 -30.25 -0.14
CA THR A 169 43.87 -31.53 -0.85
C THR A 169 43.19 -31.34 -2.22
N PRO A 170 43.48 -32.17 -3.24
CA PRO A 170 42.82 -32.07 -4.54
C PRO A 170 41.28 -32.12 -4.45
N ALA A 171 40.75 -32.97 -3.56
CA ALA A 171 39.32 -33.04 -3.28
C ALA A 171 38.75 -31.72 -2.71
N GLN A 172 39.50 -31.04 -1.81
CA GLN A 172 39.11 -29.73 -1.29
C GLN A 172 39.15 -28.64 -2.35
N GLU A 173 40.17 -28.64 -3.22
CA GLU A 173 40.27 -27.68 -4.33
C GLU A 173 39.09 -27.84 -5.30
N ALA A 174 38.77 -29.07 -5.69
CA ALA A 174 37.63 -29.39 -6.54
C ALA A 174 36.31 -28.95 -5.90
N PHE A 175 36.14 -29.20 -4.59
CA PHE A 175 34.96 -28.79 -3.83
C PHE A 175 34.82 -27.26 -3.80
N ILE A 176 35.88 -26.53 -3.45
CA ILE A 176 35.89 -25.07 -3.42
C ILE A 176 35.56 -24.51 -4.81
N LYS A 177 36.16 -25.05 -5.88
CA LYS A 177 35.89 -24.62 -7.26
C LYS A 177 34.42 -24.81 -7.64
N LYS A 178 33.88 -26.00 -7.41
CA LYS A 178 32.46 -26.31 -7.67
C LYS A 178 31.53 -25.38 -6.89
N ARG A 179 31.83 -25.12 -5.61
CA ARG A 179 31.04 -24.20 -4.79
C ARG A 179 31.13 -22.76 -5.28
N LYS A 180 32.30 -22.28 -5.70
CA LYS A 180 32.43 -20.94 -6.29
C LYS A 180 31.53 -20.80 -7.50
N GLU A 181 31.62 -21.73 -8.45
CA GLU A 181 30.79 -21.74 -9.66
C GLU A 181 29.30 -21.76 -9.32
N ALA A 182 28.87 -22.66 -8.43
CA ALA A 182 27.48 -22.75 -7.99
C ALA A 182 26.96 -21.49 -7.28
N VAL A 183 27.77 -20.89 -6.40
CA VAL A 183 27.41 -19.66 -5.67
C VAL A 183 27.38 -18.47 -6.62
N THR A 184 28.33 -18.35 -7.56
CA THR A 184 28.31 -17.26 -8.54
C THR A 184 27.10 -17.38 -9.47
N GLU A 185 26.81 -18.57 -9.97
CA GLU A 185 25.66 -18.81 -10.84
C GLU A 185 24.33 -18.53 -10.10
N ALA A 186 24.20 -19.02 -8.87
CA ALA A 186 23.00 -18.79 -8.07
C ALA A 186 22.83 -17.30 -7.70
N ALA A 187 23.92 -16.61 -7.32
CA ALA A 187 23.87 -15.18 -7.01
C ALA A 187 23.52 -14.33 -8.24
N GLU A 188 23.99 -14.72 -9.44
CA GLU A 188 23.63 -14.05 -10.69
C GLU A 188 22.16 -14.27 -11.06
N LYS A 189 21.65 -15.49 -10.89
CA LYS A 189 20.21 -15.80 -11.06
C LYS A 189 19.36 -15.00 -10.09
N GLU A 190 19.69 -15.02 -8.79
CA GLU A 190 19.00 -14.22 -7.77
C GLU A 190 19.01 -12.72 -8.12
N TRP A 191 20.15 -12.21 -8.62
CA TRP A 191 20.29 -10.82 -9.05
C TRP A 191 19.48 -10.48 -10.31
N GLN A 192 19.32 -11.41 -11.25
CA GLN A 192 18.47 -11.23 -12.43
C GLN A 192 17.00 -11.12 -12.01
N TYR A 193 16.51 -12.03 -11.18
CA TYR A 193 15.14 -11.95 -10.64
C TYR A 193 14.90 -10.64 -9.87
N PHE A 194 15.86 -10.21 -9.05
CA PHE A 194 15.73 -8.94 -8.35
C PHE A 194 15.73 -7.73 -9.30
N ARG A 195 16.48 -7.77 -10.41
CA ARG A 195 16.42 -6.68 -11.41
C ARG A 195 15.03 -6.55 -12.02
N GLU A 196 14.37 -7.66 -12.34
CA GLU A 196 12.99 -7.68 -12.85
C GLU A 196 11.98 -7.19 -11.80
N GLU A 197 12.14 -7.62 -10.54
CA GLU A 197 11.33 -7.10 -9.43
C GLU A 197 11.55 -5.59 -9.25
N ARG A 198 12.80 -5.12 -9.37
CA ARG A 198 13.16 -3.71 -9.24
C ARG A 198 12.56 -2.86 -10.36
N THR A 199 12.63 -3.29 -11.62
CA THR A 199 12.03 -2.55 -12.73
C THR A 199 10.51 -2.44 -12.55
N THR A 200 9.87 -3.57 -12.22
CA THR A 200 8.42 -3.61 -11.95
C THR A 200 8.05 -2.71 -10.76
N GLY A 201 8.81 -2.77 -9.66
CA GLY A 201 8.58 -1.94 -8.48
C GLY A 201 8.75 -0.43 -8.75
N ILE A 202 9.73 -0.05 -9.57
CA ILE A 202 9.92 1.35 -9.99
C ILE A 202 8.74 1.83 -10.84
N GLU A 203 8.25 1.01 -11.76
CA GLU A 203 7.06 1.33 -12.57
C GLU A 203 5.81 1.52 -11.70
N GLU A 204 5.59 0.65 -10.72
CA GLU A 204 4.48 0.78 -9.77
C GLU A 204 4.59 2.06 -8.93
N ILE A 205 5.78 2.41 -8.45
CA ILE A 205 6.03 3.65 -7.72
C ILE A 205 5.75 4.86 -8.63
N HIS A 206 6.17 4.79 -9.89
CA HIS A 206 5.89 5.83 -10.88
C HIS A 206 4.39 6.01 -11.11
N GLN A 207 3.63 4.92 -11.29
CA GLN A 207 2.18 4.95 -11.44
C GLN A 207 1.46 5.54 -10.22
N LEU A 208 1.90 5.18 -9.00
CA LEU A 208 1.36 5.76 -7.76
C LEU A 208 1.61 7.27 -7.70
N ARG A 209 2.84 7.69 -7.98
CA ARG A 209 3.21 9.12 -7.98
C ARG A 209 2.46 9.90 -9.07
N GLN A 210 2.26 9.28 -10.24
CA GLN A 210 1.47 9.86 -11.32
C GLN A 210 0.00 10.06 -10.91
N ARG A 211 -0.64 9.04 -10.31
CA ARG A 211 -2.03 9.17 -9.79
C ARG A 211 -2.16 10.29 -8.77
N VAL A 212 -1.19 10.42 -7.87
CA VAL A 212 -1.13 11.52 -6.89
C VAL A 212 -1.02 12.86 -7.60
N ALA A 213 -0.11 12.99 -8.57
CA ALA A 213 0.08 14.22 -9.33
C ALA A 213 -1.17 14.61 -10.13
N GLU A 214 -1.87 13.65 -10.74
CA GLU A 214 -3.11 13.88 -11.49
C GLU A 214 -4.25 14.35 -10.58
N GLU A 215 -4.47 13.71 -9.43
CA GLU A 215 -5.50 14.14 -8.48
C GLU A 215 -5.16 15.46 -7.79
N GLU A 216 -3.87 15.74 -7.50
CA GLU A 216 -3.43 17.06 -7.01
C GLU A 216 -3.63 18.16 -8.07
N ALA A 217 -3.31 17.90 -9.34
CA ALA A 217 -3.54 18.82 -10.44
C ALA A 217 -5.04 19.09 -10.66
N LYS A 218 -5.86 18.04 -10.57
CA LYS A 218 -7.33 18.14 -10.65
C LYS A 218 -7.94 18.89 -9.48
N LYS A 219 -7.40 18.69 -8.26
CA LYS A 219 -7.77 19.48 -7.08
C LYS A 219 -7.42 20.95 -7.29
N LYS A 220 -6.21 21.24 -7.77
CA LYS A 220 -5.76 22.61 -8.07
C LYS A 220 -6.62 23.28 -9.15
N ALA A 221 -6.96 22.57 -10.21
CA ALA A 221 -7.83 23.07 -11.28
C ALA A 221 -9.27 23.35 -10.81
N ARG A 222 -9.73 22.71 -9.72
CA ARG A 222 -11.07 22.91 -9.15
C ARG A 222 -11.11 23.94 -8.02
N GLY A 223 -10.10 23.97 -7.16
CA GLY A 223 -10.04 24.84 -5.99
C GLY A 223 -9.33 26.17 -6.22
N GLY A 224 -8.51 26.29 -7.27
CA GLY A 224 -7.76 27.51 -7.57
C GLY A 224 -8.59 28.65 -8.17
N GLY A 225 -9.92 28.55 -8.19
CA GLY A 225 -10.80 29.52 -8.85
C GLY A 225 -11.82 30.24 -7.96
N ASP A 226 -12.19 29.72 -6.79
CA ASP A 226 -13.32 30.29 -6.02
C ASP A 226 -13.20 30.20 -4.50
N ASP A 227 -12.41 29.27 -3.93
CA ASP A 227 -12.48 29.01 -2.49
C ASP A 227 -11.59 29.93 -1.62
N ASP A 228 -10.71 30.75 -2.22
CA ASP A 228 -9.80 31.66 -1.49
C ASP A 228 -10.18 33.15 -1.64
N ALA A 229 -11.30 33.45 -2.30
CA ALA A 229 -11.76 34.82 -2.54
C ALA A 229 -13.04 35.20 -1.76
N GLU A 230 -13.66 34.29 -1.00
CA GLU A 230 -14.97 34.53 -0.35
C GLU A 230 -15.01 34.25 1.17
N MET A 231 -13.86 34.26 1.86
CA MET A 231 -13.79 34.24 3.33
C MET A 231 -13.20 35.53 3.94
N ASP A 232 -13.08 36.60 3.14
CA ASP A 232 -12.88 37.97 3.65
C ASP A 232 -14.22 38.73 3.65
N VAL A 233 -15.28 38.07 4.13
CA VAL A 233 -16.41 38.82 4.67
C VAL A 233 -15.93 39.39 5.98
N GLU A 234 -15.40 40.62 5.90
CA GLU A 234 -15.30 41.58 6.98
C GLU A 234 -16.58 41.55 7.81
N GLY A 235 -16.60 40.67 8.80
CA GLY A 235 -17.50 40.70 9.92
C GLY A 235 -17.06 41.82 10.84
N ASP A 236 -17.24 43.05 10.36
CA ASP A 236 -17.25 44.27 11.15
C ASP A 236 -18.45 44.19 12.13
N ASN A 237 -18.31 43.35 13.15
CA ASN A 237 -19.20 43.29 14.30
C ASN A 237 -18.47 43.87 15.50
N ALA A 238 -18.10 45.14 15.35
CA ALA A 238 -17.89 46.04 16.45
C ALA A 238 -19.20 46.19 17.24
N ASN A 239 -19.42 45.40 18.31
CA ASN A 239 -20.22 45.87 19.45
C ASN A 239 -20.14 45.02 20.73
N HIS A 240 -19.68 45.67 21.81
CA HIS A 240 -20.06 45.48 23.23
C HIS A 240 -19.73 44.14 23.91
N GLY A 241 -19.03 44.05 25.05
CA GLY A 241 -18.53 44.97 26.07
C GLY A 241 -17.72 44.12 27.07
N ARG A 242 -16.58 44.61 27.60
CA ARG A 242 -16.48 45.29 28.90
C ARG A 242 -16.86 44.38 30.09
N ASP A 243 -15.84 43.88 30.79
CA ASP A 243 -15.65 43.87 32.26
C ASP A 243 -14.57 42.83 32.60
N GLN A 244 -13.34 43.25 32.92
CA GLN A 244 -12.83 43.67 34.24
C GLN A 244 -12.59 42.52 35.22
N ASP A 245 -11.31 42.39 35.60
CA ASP A 245 -10.78 42.09 36.93
C ASP A 245 -11.36 40.93 37.76
N ASN A 246 -10.53 39.89 37.96
CA ASN A 246 -10.23 39.32 39.28
C ASN A 246 -9.03 38.37 39.16
N SER A 247 -7.85 38.78 39.60
CA SER A 247 -7.32 38.66 40.98
C SER A 247 -6.82 37.25 41.33
N ALA A 248 -5.50 37.16 41.44
CA ALA A 248 -4.69 36.31 42.30
C ALA A 248 -5.41 35.29 43.21
N ASP A 249 -5.02 34.02 43.12
CA ASP A 249 -4.76 33.25 44.34
C ASP A 249 -3.70 32.14 44.11
N GLN A 250 -2.96 31.93 45.18
CA GLN A 250 -1.74 31.15 45.38
C GLN A 250 -2.03 29.65 45.19
N GLY A 251 -1.15 28.87 44.56
CA GLY A 251 0.00 28.30 45.23
C GLY A 251 -0.36 26.99 45.93
N THR A 252 -0.05 25.83 45.33
CA THR A 252 0.35 24.64 46.09
C THR A 252 1.32 23.79 45.28
N SER A 253 2.56 23.81 45.77
CA SER A 253 3.69 22.94 45.46
C SER A 253 3.43 21.46 45.77
N HIS A 254 3.94 20.54 44.93
CA HIS A 254 4.75 19.34 45.27
C HIS A 254 5.14 18.69 43.91
N SER A 255 6.42 18.68 43.49
CA SER A 255 7.47 17.70 43.84
C SER A 255 7.07 16.27 43.39
N HIS A 256 7.78 15.48 42.58
CA HIS A 256 9.21 15.36 42.30
C HIS A 256 9.43 14.44 41.06
N THR A 257 10.35 14.83 40.18
CA THR A 257 11.41 14.07 39.47
C THR A 257 11.18 12.65 38.90
N ASN A 258 11.32 12.50 37.56
CA ASN A 258 12.48 11.89 36.87
C ASN A 258 12.29 12.10 35.34
N GLY A 259 13.16 12.78 34.61
CA GLY A 259 14.48 12.28 34.17
C GLY A 259 14.37 11.62 32.78
N THR A 260 14.25 12.39 31.69
CA THR A 260 15.32 12.72 30.70
C THR A 260 15.73 11.62 29.71
N ASN A 261 15.28 11.77 28.46
CA ASN A 261 16.01 11.67 27.19
C ASN A 261 14.96 11.65 26.06
N GLY A 262 14.85 12.56 25.10
CA GLY A 262 15.88 13.35 24.44
C GLY A 262 15.64 13.18 22.94
N ARG A 263 14.75 13.98 22.34
CA ARG A 263 14.71 14.16 20.88
C ARG A 263 14.42 15.62 20.56
N SER A 264 15.53 16.29 20.35
CA SER A 264 15.67 17.65 19.85
C SER A 264 14.86 17.85 18.57
N HIS A 265 13.93 18.81 18.66
CA HIS A 265 13.54 19.65 17.54
C HIS A 265 14.60 20.75 17.39
N SER A 266 15.46 20.66 16.38
CA SER A 266 16.10 21.86 15.80
C SER A 266 15.14 22.37 14.73
N ALA A 267 14.59 23.57 14.89
CA ALA A 267 15.24 24.86 14.58
C ALA A 267 15.46 24.97 13.06
N GLU A 268 14.54 25.64 12.38
CA GLU A 268 14.77 27.00 11.86
C GLU A 268 15.65 26.98 10.61
N ASN A 269 14.99 27.01 9.45
CA ASN A 269 15.53 27.73 8.30
C ASN A 269 14.36 28.44 7.61
N LYS A 270 14.07 29.64 8.11
CA LYS A 270 13.20 30.63 7.50
C LYS A 270 14.14 31.55 6.71
N GLU A 271 14.44 31.18 5.48
CA GLU A 271 15.06 32.12 4.54
C GLU A 271 13.96 32.91 3.86
N ASP A 272 13.92 34.20 4.20
CA ASP A 272 13.23 35.23 3.45
C ASP A 272 13.82 35.26 2.02
N LYS A 273 12.98 35.04 1.01
CA LYS A 273 13.31 35.32 -0.38
C LYS A 273 12.21 36.17 -0.99
N GLU A 274 12.27 37.46 -0.68
CA GLU A 274 11.63 38.48 -1.49
C GLU A 274 12.36 38.60 -2.84
N GLY A 275 11.56 38.67 -3.91
CA GLY A 275 11.87 39.41 -5.13
C GLY A 275 13.01 38.90 -6.01
N ASP A 276 12.68 38.13 -7.05
CA ASP A 276 13.13 38.57 -8.39
C ASP A 276 12.19 38.09 -9.50
N SER A 277 11.66 39.10 -10.18
CA SER A 277 10.97 39.07 -11.46
C SER A 277 11.93 38.62 -12.56
N GLY A 278 11.83 37.38 -12.99
CA GLY A 278 12.62 36.86 -14.12
C GLY A 278 11.86 35.84 -14.92
N LYS A 279 11.14 36.31 -15.94
CA LYS A 279 10.59 35.52 -17.04
C LYS A 279 11.74 35.15 -18.00
N PRO A 280 11.98 33.86 -18.29
CA PRO A 280 12.42 33.47 -19.62
C PRO A 280 11.38 32.45 -20.16
N ALA A 281 10.67 32.80 -21.23
CA ALA A 281 11.08 32.46 -22.59
C ALA A 281 11.18 30.93 -22.77
N GLU A 282 10.19 30.39 -23.47
CA GLU A 282 10.24 29.09 -24.13
C GLU A 282 11.60 28.88 -24.81
N PRO A 283 12.10 27.64 -24.79
CA PRO A 283 12.70 27.11 -25.98
C PRO A 283 11.84 25.97 -26.54
N GLU A 284 11.51 26.15 -27.81
CA GLU A 284 11.04 25.13 -28.72
C GLU A 284 11.95 23.89 -28.69
N ALA A 285 11.31 22.75 -28.98
CA ALA A 285 11.84 21.57 -29.65
C ALA A 285 13.37 21.42 -29.74
N GLU A 286 13.89 20.37 -29.11
CA GLU A 286 14.80 19.47 -29.82
C GLU A 286 14.82 18.08 -29.20
N SER A 287 14.46 17.13 -30.04
CA SER A 287 14.63 15.70 -29.89
C SER A 287 16.10 15.35 -29.64
N MET A 288 16.43 14.84 -28.46
CA MET A 288 17.65 14.07 -28.26
C MET A 288 17.29 12.60 -28.02
N SER A 289 17.18 11.89 -29.14
CA SER A 289 17.37 10.43 -29.20
C SER A 289 18.81 10.12 -28.80
N MET A 290 19.02 9.67 -27.57
CA MET A 290 20.25 8.95 -27.22
C MET A 290 20.09 7.49 -27.63
N ASP A 291 20.41 7.21 -28.89
CA ASP A 291 20.83 5.88 -29.33
C ASP A 291 22.16 5.57 -28.62
N VAL A 292 22.07 4.82 -27.52
CA VAL A 292 23.24 4.19 -26.90
C VAL A 292 23.46 2.86 -27.62
N ASP A 293 24.23 2.95 -28.69
CA ASP A 293 24.79 1.83 -29.44
C ASP A 293 25.90 1.19 -28.56
N GLU A 294 25.54 0.33 -27.62
CA GLU A 294 26.48 -0.41 -26.77
C GLU A 294 26.89 -1.74 -27.43
N SER A 295 27.58 -1.60 -28.58
CA SER A 295 28.30 -2.68 -29.26
C SER A 295 29.77 -2.32 -29.34
N ALA A 296 30.55 -2.72 -28.33
CA ALA A 296 32.00 -2.83 -28.43
C ALA A 296 32.55 -3.76 -27.36
N ALA A 297 32.75 -5.02 -27.74
CA ALA A 297 33.67 -5.91 -27.05
C ALA A 297 35.12 -5.45 -27.31
N PRO A 298 35.98 -5.38 -26.28
CA PRO A 298 37.41 -5.51 -26.47
C PRO A 298 37.90 -6.88 -25.98
N ALA A 299 38.53 -7.59 -26.90
CA ALA A 299 39.35 -8.77 -26.68
C ALA A 299 40.58 -8.48 -25.76
N PRO A 300 41.24 -9.51 -25.21
CA PRO A 300 42.15 -9.38 -24.08
C PRO A 300 43.56 -8.97 -24.52
N ALA A 301 44.13 -7.95 -23.86
CA ALA A 301 45.55 -7.62 -23.97
C ALA A 301 46.28 -8.01 -22.68
N ALA A 302 47.18 -8.98 -22.85
CA ALA A 302 48.25 -9.28 -21.92
C ALA A 302 49.16 -8.05 -21.71
N GLY A 303 49.66 -7.87 -20.49
CA GLY A 303 50.65 -6.85 -20.20
C GLY A 303 50.99 -6.82 -18.72
N ALA A 304 52.05 -7.54 -18.36
CA ALA A 304 52.71 -7.42 -17.07
C ALA A 304 53.32 -6.02 -16.92
N ASP A 305 53.22 -5.41 -15.74
CA ASP A 305 54.33 -4.62 -15.21
C ASP A 305 54.22 -4.47 -13.68
N ALA A 306 55.39 -4.54 -13.06
CA ALA A 306 55.64 -4.46 -11.63
C ALA A 306 55.53 -3.03 -11.13
N GLY A 307 55.00 -2.83 -9.93
CA GLY A 307 54.89 -1.50 -9.33
C GLY A 307 54.70 -1.55 -7.82
N THR A 308 55.82 -1.64 -7.10
CA THR A 308 56.01 -1.49 -5.65
C THR A 308 55.54 -0.13 -5.10
N GLY A 309 54.93 -0.14 -3.91
CA GLY A 309 54.72 1.02 -3.01
C GLY A 309 53.51 0.76 -2.10
N ALA A 310 53.59 0.33 -0.83
CA ALA A 310 54.35 0.79 0.34
C ALA A 310 53.94 2.18 0.88
N ALA A 311 52.80 2.23 1.58
CA ALA A 311 52.45 3.09 2.73
C ALA A 311 50.98 2.76 3.08
N GLY A 312 50.53 2.44 4.29
CA GLY A 312 51.02 2.80 5.63
C GLY A 312 49.91 3.61 6.30
N THR A 313 48.89 2.95 6.89
CA THR A 313 47.97 3.60 7.84
C THR A 313 47.40 2.62 8.86
N GLU A 314 47.88 2.85 10.08
CA GLU A 314 47.49 2.47 11.45
C GLU A 314 45.98 2.17 11.62
N LEU A 315 45.55 1.04 12.19
CA LEU A 315 45.66 0.57 13.58
C LEU A 315 44.93 1.47 14.59
N ALA A 316 43.63 1.23 14.79
CA ALA A 316 42.90 1.65 15.99
C ALA A 316 42.05 0.47 16.50
N THR A 317 42.56 -0.17 17.54
CA THR A 317 41.89 -1.19 18.35
C THR A 317 40.92 -0.51 19.32
N GLY A 318 39.61 -0.77 19.16
CA GLY A 318 38.58 -0.38 20.11
C GLY A 318 38.07 -1.58 20.90
N THR A 319 38.66 -1.80 22.07
CA THR A 319 38.23 -2.76 23.09
C THR A 319 36.97 -2.24 23.78
N GLY A 320 35.92 -3.04 23.83
CA GLY A 320 34.67 -2.71 24.54
C GLY A 320 34.04 -3.98 25.10
N GLU A 321 34.36 -4.26 26.37
CA GLU A 321 33.80 -5.34 27.17
C GLU A 321 32.43 -4.94 27.76
N GLY A 322 31.59 -5.95 28.00
CA GLY A 322 30.60 -5.95 29.07
C GLY A 322 29.14 -5.72 28.66
N SER A 323 28.32 -6.78 28.71
CA SER A 323 27.33 -6.93 29.79
C SER A 323 26.42 -8.14 29.56
N THR A 324 26.41 -9.01 30.57
CA THR A 324 25.63 -10.23 30.74
C THR A 324 24.34 -9.95 31.51
N THR A 325 23.19 -10.48 31.05
CA THR A 325 22.07 -10.96 31.89
C THR A 325 21.20 -11.88 31.02
N THR A 326 21.38 -13.21 31.00
CA THR A 326 20.74 -14.22 31.86
C THR A 326 19.29 -13.92 32.28
N THR A 327 18.33 -14.56 31.63
CA THR A 327 17.09 -14.99 32.28
C THR A 327 16.68 -16.32 31.67
N GLU A 328 17.00 -17.39 32.39
CA GLU A 328 16.48 -18.73 32.21
C GLU A 328 15.00 -18.76 32.58
N LYS A 329 14.18 -19.45 31.80
CA LYS A 329 13.00 -20.13 32.36
C LYS A 329 12.65 -21.35 31.53
N ASP A 330 12.81 -22.49 32.20
CA ASP A 330 12.49 -23.85 31.79
C ASP A 330 11.06 -24.03 31.28
N GLY A 331 10.89 -24.99 30.37
CA GLY A 331 9.57 -25.48 29.98
C GLY A 331 9.56 -26.43 28.77
N THR A 332 10.23 -27.58 28.87
CA THR A 332 9.87 -28.80 28.11
C THR A 332 9.13 -29.71 29.11
N PRO A 333 8.10 -30.53 28.79
CA PRO A 333 8.06 -31.38 27.59
C PRO A 333 6.67 -31.66 26.98
N ALA A 334 6.65 -32.19 25.75
CA ALA A 334 5.97 -33.46 25.39
C ALA A 334 5.87 -33.65 23.87
N ALA A 335 6.04 -34.91 23.48
CA ALA A 335 5.95 -35.43 22.13
C ALA A 335 4.50 -35.61 21.65
N ALA A 336 4.25 -35.36 20.36
CA ALA A 336 3.24 -36.01 19.51
C ALA A 336 3.55 -35.60 18.06
N SER A 337 4.06 -36.51 17.22
CA SER A 337 3.26 -37.42 16.37
C SER A 337 2.60 -36.72 15.17
N ALA A 338 3.19 -36.97 14.00
CA ALA A 338 2.58 -37.19 12.69
C ALA A 338 1.37 -36.34 12.25
N SER A 339 1.52 -35.61 11.14
CA SER A 339 0.61 -35.74 9.99
C SER A 339 1.19 -35.10 8.72
N ALA A 340 1.02 -35.81 7.62
CA ALA A 340 1.49 -35.52 6.28
C ALA A 340 0.72 -34.36 5.61
N PRO A 341 1.31 -33.66 4.63
CA PRO A 341 0.59 -32.68 3.82
C PRO A 341 -0.28 -33.40 2.78
N THR A 342 -1.59 -33.22 2.89
CA THR A 342 -2.55 -33.57 1.83
C THR A 342 -2.39 -32.61 0.66
N SER A 343 -2.15 -33.17 -0.51
CA SER A 343 -2.12 -32.50 -1.81
C SER A 343 -3.49 -31.90 -2.15
N GLU A 344 -3.54 -30.59 -2.24
CA GLU A 344 -4.71 -29.85 -2.70
C GLU A 344 -4.75 -29.88 -4.24
N LYS A 345 -5.77 -30.57 -4.74
CA LYS A 345 -6.07 -30.80 -6.15
C LYS A 345 -6.62 -29.49 -6.72
N LYS A 346 -5.78 -28.72 -7.42
CA LYS A 346 -6.22 -27.53 -8.16
C LYS A 346 -6.97 -27.97 -9.40
N ASP A 347 -8.29 -27.74 -9.36
CA ASP A 347 -9.23 -27.93 -10.45
C ASP A 347 -8.78 -27.10 -11.66
N THR A 348 -8.37 -27.78 -12.73
CA THR A 348 -8.16 -27.14 -14.03
C THR A 348 -9.52 -26.93 -14.67
N GLY A 349 -10.05 -25.72 -14.52
CA GLY A 349 -11.19 -25.25 -15.29
C GLY A 349 -10.89 -25.38 -16.78
N ALA A 350 -11.60 -26.30 -17.43
CA ALA A 350 -11.67 -26.39 -18.87
C ALA A 350 -12.32 -25.10 -19.40
N MET A 351 -11.51 -24.23 -20.01
CA MET A 351 -12.03 -23.21 -20.91
C MET A 351 -12.59 -23.95 -22.12
N GLN A 352 -13.92 -24.05 -22.15
CA GLN A 352 -14.69 -24.39 -23.34
C GLN A 352 -14.40 -23.30 -24.38
N ALA A 353 -13.71 -23.68 -25.44
CA ALA A 353 -13.63 -22.87 -26.65
C ALA A 353 -14.99 -22.97 -27.33
N ASP A 354 -15.74 -21.88 -27.29
CA ASP A 354 -16.88 -21.65 -28.18
C ASP A 354 -16.29 -21.35 -29.57
N ASP A 355 -15.97 -22.43 -30.30
CA ASP A 355 -15.98 -22.44 -31.76
C ASP A 355 -17.45 -22.37 -32.18
N ASP A 356 -17.95 -21.19 -32.53
CA ASP A 356 -19.15 -21.10 -33.36
C ASP A 356 -19.09 -19.89 -34.30
N GLU A 357 -19.23 -20.27 -35.57
CA GLU A 357 -19.98 -19.58 -36.60
C GLU A 357 -19.29 -18.52 -37.47
N ALA A 358 -18.80 -19.06 -38.59
CA ALA A 358 -18.71 -18.40 -39.89
C ALA A 358 -19.87 -17.44 -40.17
N VAL A 359 -19.52 -16.22 -40.58
CA VAL A 359 -20.41 -15.38 -41.38
C VAL A 359 -19.64 -14.93 -42.61
N GLU A 360 -20.14 -15.42 -43.75
CA GLU A 360 -19.85 -14.95 -45.11
C GLU A 360 -19.82 -13.42 -45.19
N TYR A 361 -18.85 -12.86 -45.92
CA TYR A 361 -19.09 -11.78 -46.89
C TYR A 361 -17.98 -11.74 -47.94
#